data_AF-A0A1D1YWS5-F1
#
_entry.id   AF-A0A1D1YWS5-F1
#
_cell.length_a   1.000
_cell.length_b   1.000
_cell.length_c   1.000
_cell.angle_alpha   90.00
_cell.angle_beta   90.00
_cell.angle_gamma   90.00
#
_symmetry.space_group_name_H-M   'P 1'
#
loop_
_entity.id
_entity.type
_entity.pdbx_description
1 polymer ?
#
loop_
_entity_poly.entity_id
_entity_poly.type
_entity_poly.pdbx_seq_one_letter_code
_entity_poly.pdbx_strand_id
1 'polypeptide(L)'
;PSPTRLFRPTQRSYHPTSIPLFPSPPKARGAQMATALSLSSLTLSSLSFSSQISQKPHAPHLVRLRSSPALPTLRRSSPPATAAVASVASVSPPAAVASGVLASASDLEGTTLESFVKSRLPGGFAAQRIWGTGRRKCAIARVVLQEGTGKVVINCRDAKEYLQGNPLWLQYVKTPLLTLGYESSYDVFVKAHGGGLAGQAQAISLGIARALLKVSENHRAPLRKEGLLTRDSRVVERKKVGLKKARKAPQYSKR
;
A
#
# COMPACT_ATOMS: atom_id res chain seq x y z
N PRO A 1 70.87 -26.46 7.23
CA PRO A 1 70.78 -26.57 8.71
C PRO A 1 69.65 -25.68 9.27
N SER A 2 68.70 -26.29 10.00
CA SER A 2 67.61 -25.66 10.79
C SER A 2 66.55 -24.81 10.05
N PRO A 3 65.30 -24.71 10.57
CA PRO A 3 64.13 -24.75 9.70
C PRO A 3 63.15 -23.55 9.79
N THR A 4 62.21 -23.53 8.84
CA THR A 4 61.05 -22.63 8.75
C THR A 4 60.12 -22.74 9.97
N ARG A 5 59.88 -21.61 10.66
CA ARG A 5 58.85 -21.51 11.71
C ARG A 5 57.45 -21.37 11.09
N LEU A 6 56.65 -22.43 11.18
CA LEU A 6 55.21 -22.38 10.93
C LEU A 6 54.49 -21.64 12.06
N PHE A 7 53.80 -20.55 11.73
CA PHE A 7 53.02 -19.75 12.68
C PHE A 7 51.61 -20.34 12.83
N ARG A 8 51.35 -21.09 13.91
CA ARG A 8 49.98 -21.57 14.25
C ARG A 8 49.16 -20.43 14.87
N PRO A 9 47.98 -20.07 14.32
CA PRO A 9 47.07 -19.17 15.01
C PRO A 9 46.38 -19.88 16.18
N THR A 10 46.44 -19.28 17.37
CA THR A 10 45.79 -19.78 18.58
C THR A 10 44.27 -19.61 18.49
N GLN A 11 43.53 -20.71 18.49
CA GLN A 11 42.06 -20.72 18.64
C GLN A 11 41.69 -20.22 20.05
N ARG A 12 41.10 -19.03 20.16
CA ARG A 12 40.46 -18.57 21.41
C ARG A 12 39.00 -19.02 21.42
N SER A 13 38.72 -20.03 22.23
CA SER A 13 37.36 -20.50 22.52
C SER A 13 36.59 -19.45 23.34
N TYR A 14 35.60 -18.82 22.72
CA TYR A 14 34.65 -17.95 23.42
C TYR A 14 33.53 -18.80 24.03
N HIS A 15 33.48 -18.88 25.36
CA HIS A 15 32.33 -19.45 26.07
C HIS A 15 31.14 -18.47 26.04
N PRO A 16 29.91 -18.92 25.77
CA PRO A 16 28.73 -18.07 25.81
C PRO A 16 28.31 -17.79 27.26
N THR A 17 28.55 -16.59 27.76
CA THR A 17 28.01 -16.13 29.05
C THR A 17 26.49 -15.97 28.98
N SER A 18 25.79 -16.53 29.97
CA SER A 18 24.35 -16.52 30.10
C SER A 18 23.77 -15.10 30.21
N ILE A 19 22.66 -14.87 29.50
CA ILE A 19 21.90 -13.60 29.55
C ILE A 19 20.95 -13.65 30.75
N PRO A 20 20.98 -12.67 31.68
CA PRO A 20 20.00 -12.60 32.76
C PRO A 20 18.62 -12.14 32.25
N LEU A 21 17.59 -12.88 32.64
CA LEU A 21 16.18 -12.56 32.39
C LEU A 21 15.75 -11.32 33.19
N PHE A 22 15.22 -10.30 32.50
CA PHE A 22 14.53 -9.18 33.15
C PHE A 22 13.07 -9.55 33.46
N PRO A 23 12.55 -9.24 34.67
CA PRO A 23 11.14 -9.47 35.01
C PRO A 23 10.20 -8.48 34.32
N SER A 24 8.98 -8.92 34.02
CA SER A 24 7.93 -8.14 33.38
C SER A 24 7.21 -7.20 34.37
N PRO A 25 6.70 -6.04 33.91
CA PRO A 25 5.98 -5.09 34.78
C PRO A 25 4.56 -5.58 35.13
N PRO A 26 4.04 -5.27 36.33
CA PRO A 26 2.73 -5.75 36.78
C PRO A 26 1.55 -5.05 36.09
N LYS A 27 0.45 -5.79 35.95
CA LYS A 27 -0.85 -5.26 35.46
C LYS A 27 -1.45 -4.31 36.49
N ALA A 28 -1.69 -3.05 36.11
CA ALA A 28 -2.51 -2.14 36.90
C ALA A 28 -3.97 -2.62 36.89
N ARG A 29 -4.53 -2.90 38.07
CA ARG A 29 -5.96 -3.13 38.28
C ARG A 29 -6.70 -1.79 38.28
N GLY A 30 -7.98 -1.80 37.88
CA GLY A 30 -8.77 -0.58 37.76
C GLY A 30 -9.14 0.05 39.10
N ALA A 31 -9.40 1.35 39.06
CA ALA A 31 -10.12 2.07 40.11
C ALA A 31 -11.41 2.64 39.49
N GLN A 32 -12.55 2.19 39.99
CA GLN A 32 -13.82 2.91 39.83
C GLN A 32 -13.86 4.01 40.89
N MET A 33 -14.31 5.21 40.53
CA MET A 33 -15.08 6.15 41.37
C MET A 33 -15.77 7.12 40.38
N ALA A 34 -17.10 7.11 40.27
CA ALA A 34 -18.12 7.56 41.21
C ALA A 34 -18.59 8.99 40.87
N THR A 35 -19.90 9.17 40.91
CA THR A 35 -20.65 10.27 40.30
C THR A 35 -20.72 11.52 41.17
N ALA A 36 -20.79 12.70 40.54
CA ALA A 36 -21.46 13.87 41.13
C ALA A 36 -22.14 14.70 40.02
N LEU A 37 -23.41 15.04 40.23
CA LEU A 37 -24.21 15.92 39.39
C LEU A 37 -23.99 17.39 39.81
N SER A 38 -23.97 18.30 38.85
CA SER A 38 -24.53 19.65 39.08
C SER A 38 -25.07 20.24 37.77
N LEU A 39 -26.32 20.70 37.84
CA LEU A 39 -27.01 21.40 36.77
C LEU A 39 -26.82 22.90 36.98
N SER A 40 -26.39 23.62 35.94
CA SER A 40 -26.79 25.02 35.78
C SER A 40 -26.77 25.41 34.30
N SER A 41 -27.96 25.79 33.82
CA SER A 41 -28.21 26.35 32.51
C SER A 41 -27.53 27.71 32.35
N LEU A 42 -27.04 28.03 31.14
CA LEU A 42 -27.22 29.36 30.56
C LEU A 42 -27.31 29.25 29.04
N THR A 43 -28.30 29.94 28.47
CA THR A 43 -28.67 29.97 27.06
C THR A 43 -27.77 30.92 26.27
N LEU A 44 -27.57 30.67 24.97
CA LEU A 44 -27.32 31.73 23.97
C LEU A 44 -27.58 31.25 22.53
N SER A 45 -28.72 31.72 22.00
CA SER A 45 -29.03 32.05 20.60
C SER A 45 -28.36 31.27 19.45
N SER A 46 -29.20 30.56 18.69
CA SER A 46 -28.97 30.19 17.30
C SER A 46 -28.99 31.40 16.35
N LEU A 47 -28.01 31.53 15.45
CA LEU A 47 -28.17 32.25 14.18
C LEU A 47 -27.54 31.46 13.03
N SER A 48 -28.36 31.09 12.07
CA SER A 48 -27.98 30.41 10.84
C SER A 48 -28.42 31.24 9.64
N PHE A 49 -27.47 31.83 8.92
CA PHE A 49 -27.67 32.40 7.59
C PHE A 49 -26.32 32.32 6.83
N SER A 50 -26.12 31.31 5.99
CA SER A 50 -26.60 31.19 4.61
C SER A 50 -25.79 32.03 3.60
N SER A 51 -25.04 31.29 2.80
CA SER A 51 -24.35 31.62 1.54
C SER A 51 -24.63 32.95 0.84
N GLN A 52 -23.54 33.62 0.41
CA GLN A 52 -23.41 34.06 -0.99
C GLN A 52 -21.98 33.82 -1.51
N ILE A 53 -21.89 33.03 -2.58
CA ILE A 53 -20.69 32.92 -3.43
C ILE A 53 -20.90 33.90 -4.59
N SER A 54 -20.10 34.97 -4.64
CA SER A 54 -20.16 35.93 -5.74
C SER A 54 -19.57 35.33 -7.02
N GLN A 55 -20.23 35.58 -8.16
CA GLN A 55 -19.86 35.03 -9.46
C GLN A 55 -19.41 36.13 -10.44
N LYS A 56 -18.17 36.03 -10.95
CA LYS A 56 -17.74 36.45 -12.31
C LYS A 56 -17.93 37.95 -12.70
N PRO A 57 -17.57 38.39 -13.93
CA PRO A 57 -16.58 37.88 -14.89
C PRO A 57 -15.55 38.93 -15.37
N HIS A 58 -14.46 38.49 -16.00
CA HIS A 58 -13.77 39.29 -17.04
C HIS A 58 -13.44 38.42 -18.26
N ALA A 59 -13.59 39.00 -19.45
CA ALA A 59 -13.36 38.43 -20.78
C ALA A 59 -13.18 39.59 -21.77
N PRO A 60 -12.82 39.36 -23.05
CA PRO A 60 -11.93 38.33 -23.62
C PRO A 60 -10.75 38.96 -24.40
N HIS A 61 -9.76 38.17 -24.84
CA HIS A 61 -8.78 38.62 -25.85
C HIS A 61 -8.92 37.83 -27.16
N LEU A 62 -9.14 38.54 -28.26
CA LEU A 62 -9.26 38.02 -29.63
C LEU A 62 -7.87 37.69 -30.24
N VAL A 63 -7.72 36.54 -30.92
CA VAL A 63 -6.96 36.43 -32.20
C VAL A 63 -7.52 35.31 -33.11
N ARG A 64 -8.24 35.74 -34.17
CA ARG A 64 -8.18 35.30 -35.59
C ARG A 64 -7.88 33.84 -36.02
N LEU A 65 -8.97 33.15 -36.42
CA LEU A 65 -9.20 32.37 -37.66
C LEU A 65 -8.03 31.79 -38.52
N ARG A 66 -8.18 30.50 -38.92
CA ARG A 66 -8.00 30.04 -40.32
C ARG A 66 -8.77 28.74 -40.67
N SER A 67 -9.61 28.82 -41.71
CA SER A 67 -10.03 27.81 -42.72
C SER A 67 -10.62 26.42 -42.37
N SER A 68 -11.80 26.17 -42.99
CA SER A 68 -12.65 24.95 -43.16
C SER A 68 -12.00 23.82 -44.02
N PRO A 69 -12.68 22.73 -44.51
CA PRO A 69 -14.12 22.31 -44.52
C PRO A 69 -14.42 20.85 -44.03
N ALA A 70 -15.57 20.52 -43.42
CA ALA A 70 -16.92 20.18 -43.93
C ALA A 70 -17.13 18.81 -44.62
N LEU A 71 -18.03 17.96 -44.09
CA LEU A 71 -18.84 16.90 -44.75
C LEU A 71 -20.00 16.45 -43.81
N PRO A 72 -21.10 15.81 -44.31
CA PRO A 72 -22.47 16.05 -43.78
C PRO A 72 -23.16 14.91 -43.01
N THR A 73 -24.34 15.26 -42.48
CA THR A 73 -25.33 14.43 -41.77
C THR A 73 -26.31 13.70 -42.68
N LEU A 74 -26.93 12.60 -42.19
CA LEU A 74 -28.34 12.14 -42.33
C LEU A 74 -28.41 10.73 -41.68
N ARG A 75 -29.18 10.39 -40.62
CA ARG A 75 -30.63 10.50 -40.30
C ARG A 75 -31.47 9.29 -40.76
N ARG A 76 -31.86 8.43 -39.80
CA ARG A 76 -33.10 7.60 -39.71
C ARG A 76 -32.92 6.57 -38.57
N SER A 77 -33.92 5.96 -37.93
CA SER A 77 -35.32 6.32 -37.59
C SER A 77 -35.91 5.18 -36.74
N SER A 78 -36.74 5.48 -35.74
CA SER A 78 -37.63 4.54 -35.04
C SER A 78 -39.10 4.91 -35.34
N PRO A 79 -40.16 4.23 -34.80
CA PRO A 79 -40.28 2.92 -34.13
C PRO A 79 -41.24 2.01 -34.98
N PRO A 80 -42.28 1.24 -34.52
CA PRO A 80 -43.16 1.29 -33.33
C PRO A 80 -43.24 -0.02 -32.49
N ALA A 81 -44.07 0.00 -31.45
CA ALA A 81 -44.30 -1.09 -30.50
C ALA A 81 -45.60 -1.88 -30.74
N THR A 82 -45.68 -3.10 -30.20
CA THR A 82 -46.94 -3.82 -29.91
C THR A 82 -46.82 -4.55 -28.56
N ALA A 83 -47.95 -4.76 -27.89
CA ALA A 83 -48.04 -5.34 -26.56
C ALA A 83 -48.72 -6.72 -26.58
N ALA A 84 -48.43 -7.58 -25.60
CA ALA A 84 -49.26 -8.72 -25.22
C ALA A 84 -49.07 -9.09 -23.74
N VAL A 85 -50.10 -9.67 -23.16
CA VAL A 85 -50.27 -9.97 -21.72
C VAL A 85 -50.27 -11.49 -21.46
N ALA A 86 -49.91 -11.92 -20.24
CA ALA A 86 -50.66 -12.87 -19.40
C ALA A 86 -49.78 -13.60 -18.36
N SER A 87 -50.39 -13.88 -17.20
CA SER A 87 -49.85 -14.54 -16.01
C SER A 87 -50.26 -16.01 -15.89
N VAL A 88 -49.46 -16.88 -15.23
CA VAL A 88 -49.93 -17.95 -14.31
C VAL A 88 -48.91 -18.18 -13.18
N ALA A 89 -49.40 -18.61 -12.02
CA ALA A 89 -48.79 -18.64 -10.70
C ALA A 89 -47.80 -19.79 -10.36
N SER A 90 -47.04 -19.54 -9.27
CA SER A 90 -46.68 -20.43 -8.14
C SER A 90 -46.09 -21.83 -8.34
N VAL A 91 -44.94 -22.11 -7.69
CA VAL A 91 -44.81 -23.08 -6.56
C VAL A 91 -43.66 -22.64 -5.62
N SER A 92 -43.92 -22.68 -4.31
CA SER A 92 -42.95 -22.73 -3.19
C SER A 92 -43.55 -23.63 -2.09
N PRO A 93 -42.82 -23.99 -1.00
CA PRO A 93 -41.39 -23.89 -0.73
C PRO A 93 -40.78 -25.32 -0.80
N PRO A 94 -40.35 -26.10 0.24
CA PRO A 94 -40.06 -25.82 1.66
C PRO A 94 -38.55 -25.49 1.90
N ALA A 95 -38.12 -25.48 3.17
CA ALA A 95 -36.72 -25.36 3.60
C ALA A 95 -36.16 -26.71 4.08
N ALA A 96 -34.84 -26.91 3.95
CA ALA A 96 -34.09 -27.94 4.67
C ALA A 96 -32.87 -27.29 5.33
N VAL A 97 -32.76 -27.48 6.65
CA VAL A 97 -31.73 -26.85 7.49
C VAL A 97 -30.52 -27.79 7.60
N ALA A 98 -29.33 -27.33 7.23
CA ALA A 98 -28.08 -28.02 7.53
C ALA A 98 -27.00 -27.00 7.93
N SER A 99 -26.44 -27.18 9.13
CA SER A 99 -25.63 -26.17 9.82
C SER A 99 -24.13 -26.38 9.62
N GLY A 100 -23.39 -25.27 9.45
CA GLY A 100 -21.92 -25.22 9.47
C GLY A 100 -21.27 -25.60 8.12
N VAL A 101 -20.31 -24.85 7.57
CA VAL A 101 -19.47 -23.78 8.14
C VAL A 101 -19.48 -22.57 7.21
N LEU A 102 -19.64 -21.36 7.78
CA LEU A 102 -19.44 -20.09 7.07
C LEU A 102 -17.94 -19.84 6.88
N ALA A 103 -17.36 -20.45 5.84
CA ALA A 103 -16.04 -20.10 5.35
C ALA A 103 -16.15 -18.78 4.54
N SER A 104 -15.34 -17.79 4.90
CA SER A 104 -15.31 -16.49 4.24
C SER A 104 -14.87 -16.62 2.78
N ALA A 105 -15.59 -15.98 1.85
CA ALA A 105 -15.28 -16.05 0.41
C ALA A 105 -13.85 -15.58 0.05
N SER A 106 -13.19 -14.79 0.92
CA SER A 106 -11.79 -14.38 0.78
C SER A 106 -10.77 -15.53 0.87
N ASP A 107 -11.11 -16.61 1.56
CA ASP A 107 -10.10 -17.60 1.99
C ASP A 107 -9.79 -18.63 0.89
N LEU A 108 -10.74 -18.80 -0.05
CA LEU A 108 -10.57 -19.60 -1.26
C LEU A 108 -9.67 -18.89 -2.30
N GLU A 109 -9.73 -17.55 -2.39
CA GLU A 109 -8.87 -16.78 -3.30
C GLU A 109 -7.42 -16.70 -2.79
N GLY A 110 -7.19 -16.55 -1.48
CA GLY A 110 -5.83 -16.60 -0.92
C GLY A 110 -5.11 -17.93 -1.20
N THR A 111 -5.83 -19.06 -1.12
CA THR A 111 -5.26 -20.40 -1.34
C THR A 111 -4.88 -20.63 -2.82
N THR A 112 -5.66 -20.10 -3.75
CA THR A 112 -5.37 -20.19 -5.20
C THR A 112 -4.23 -19.24 -5.62
N LEU A 113 -4.14 -18.04 -5.04
CA LEU A 113 -2.98 -17.16 -5.25
C LEU A 113 -1.68 -17.75 -4.70
N GLU A 114 -1.72 -18.44 -3.55
CA GLU A 114 -0.55 -19.14 -3.01
C GLU A 114 0.01 -20.21 -3.94
N SER A 115 -0.85 -21.04 -4.54
CA SER A 115 -0.40 -22.09 -5.48
C SER A 115 0.15 -21.49 -6.78
N PHE A 116 -0.45 -20.41 -7.29
CA PHE A 116 0.05 -19.64 -8.44
C PHE A 116 1.45 -19.04 -8.20
N VAL A 117 1.69 -18.44 -7.02
CA VAL A 117 3.02 -17.90 -6.69
C VAL A 117 4.07 -19.02 -6.58
N LYS A 118 3.69 -20.18 -6.01
CA LYS A 118 4.57 -21.34 -5.86
C LYS A 118 4.94 -21.96 -7.22
N SER A 119 4.00 -22.08 -8.16
CA SER A 119 4.28 -22.62 -9.50
C SER A 119 5.10 -21.66 -10.37
N ARG A 120 4.86 -20.34 -10.27
CA ARG A 120 5.65 -19.32 -10.98
C ARG A 120 7.08 -19.18 -10.48
N LEU A 121 7.37 -19.43 -9.19
CA LEU A 121 8.68 -19.22 -8.58
C LEU A 121 9.37 -20.51 -8.09
N PRO A 122 9.85 -21.39 -9.00
CA PRO A 122 10.68 -22.52 -8.61
C PRO A 122 11.96 -22.02 -7.89
N GLY A 123 12.35 -22.74 -6.83
CA GLY A 123 13.45 -22.34 -5.93
C GLY A 123 13.14 -21.17 -4.99
N GLY A 124 11.98 -20.51 -5.12
CA GLY A 124 11.57 -19.39 -4.28
C GLY A 124 12.48 -18.15 -4.38
N PHE A 125 12.11 -17.07 -3.67
CA PHE A 125 12.63 -15.68 -3.75
C PHE A 125 14.15 -15.43 -3.68
N ALA A 126 14.98 -16.47 -3.53
CA ALA A 126 16.44 -16.38 -3.55
C ALA A 126 17.04 -16.82 -4.89
N ALA A 127 16.36 -17.67 -5.65
CA ALA A 127 16.89 -18.29 -6.87
C ALA A 127 16.71 -17.45 -8.14
N GLN A 128 15.77 -16.49 -8.17
CA GLN A 128 15.46 -15.77 -9.41
C GLN A 128 16.52 -14.72 -9.75
N ARG A 129 16.84 -14.62 -11.05
CA ARG A 129 17.82 -13.67 -11.60
C ARG A 129 17.38 -12.20 -11.43
N ILE A 130 16.12 -11.90 -11.71
CA ILE A 130 15.58 -10.53 -11.70
C ILE A 130 14.90 -10.25 -10.35
N TRP A 131 15.68 -9.75 -9.39
CA TRP A 131 15.21 -9.45 -8.04
C TRP A 131 15.65 -8.07 -7.55
N GLY A 132 14.79 -7.42 -6.77
CA GLY A 132 15.05 -6.11 -6.16
C GLY A 132 14.78 -6.13 -4.65
N THR A 133 15.39 -5.19 -3.94
CA THR A 133 15.07 -4.94 -2.52
C THR A 133 14.88 -3.46 -2.29
N GLY A 134 13.81 -3.10 -1.59
CA GLY A 134 13.57 -1.75 -1.12
C GLY A 134 13.33 -1.72 0.38
N ARG A 135 13.65 -0.59 1.01
CA ARG A 135 13.53 -0.39 2.47
C ARG A 135 13.16 1.06 2.78
N ARG A 136 12.07 1.26 3.52
CA ARG A 136 11.61 2.58 3.97
C ARG A 136 11.14 2.52 5.42
N LYS A 137 11.57 3.46 6.27
CA LYS A 137 11.37 3.39 7.73
C LYS A 137 11.83 2.00 8.23
N CYS A 138 10.96 1.24 8.89
CA CYS A 138 11.19 -0.14 9.33
C CYS A 138 10.63 -1.21 8.37
N ALA A 139 10.08 -0.82 7.21
CA ALA A 139 9.55 -1.75 6.22
C ALA A 139 10.64 -2.22 5.25
N ILE A 140 10.63 -3.53 4.95
CA ILE A 140 11.53 -4.20 4.01
C ILE A 140 10.68 -4.97 3.00
N ALA A 141 10.97 -4.79 1.72
CA ALA A 141 10.36 -5.53 0.62
C ALA A 141 11.42 -6.25 -0.20
N ARG A 142 11.24 -7.55 -0.42
CA ARG A 142 11.92 -8.36 -1.43
C ARG A 142 10.97 -8.52 -2.62
N VAL A 143 11.40 -8.08 -3.79
CA VAL A 143 10.63 -8.09 -5.03
C VAL A 143 11.31 -9.01 -6.03
N VAL A 144 10.53 -9.83 -6.73
CA VAL A 144 10.95 -10.58 -7.91
C VAL A 144 10.05 -10.15 -9.06
N LEU A 145 10.66 -9.90 -10.23
CA LEU A 145 9.93 -9.66 -11.47
C LEU A 145 10.01 -10.91 -12.35
N GLN A 146 8.91 -11.20 -13.03
CA GLN A 146 8.84 -12.21 -14.09
C GLN A 146 8.04 -11.65 -15.27
N GLU A 147 8.31 -12.11 -16.47
CA GLU A 147 7.52 -11.78 -17.65
C GLU A 147 6.13 -12.46 -17.55
N GLY A 148 5.08 -11.69 -17.81
CA GLY A 148 3.72 -12.07 -17.39
C GLY A 148 2.63 -11.12 -17.86
N THR A 149 1.55 -11.04 -17.09
CA THR A 149 0.29 -10.35 -17.45
C THR A 149 0.08 -9.01 -16.75
N GLY A 150 0.95 -8.62 -15.81
CA GLY A 150 0.79 -7.43 -14.97
C GLY A 150 0.21 -7.70 -13.59
N LYS A 151 0.21 -8.96 -13.13
CA LYS A 151 -0.33 -9.34 -11.80
C LYS A 151 0.63 -8.91 -10.70
N VAL A 152 0.12 -8.26 -9.66
CA VAL A 152 0.91 -7.79 -8.51
C VAL A 152 0.43 -8.50 -7.24
N VAL A 153 1.25 -9.43 -6.74
CA VAL A 153 0.94 -10.26 -5.56
C VAL A 153 1.88 -9.93 -4.42
N ILE A 154 1.33 -9.59 -3.25
CA ILE A 154 2.05 -9.17 -2.06
C ILE A 154 1.75 -10.14 -0.92
N ASN A 155 2.77 -10.85 -0.43
CA ASN A 155 2.62 -11.86 0.64
C ASN A 155 1.49 -12.88 0.33
N CYS A 156 1.44 -13.35 -0.92
CA CYS A 156 0.43 -14.28 -1.45
C CYS A 156 -1.02 -13.76 -1.49
N ARG A 157 -1.21 -12.44 -1.39
CA ARG A 157 -2.51 -11.76 -1.54
C ARG A 157 -2.46 -10.74 -2.65
N ASP A 158 -3.63 -10.37 -3.19
CA ASP A 158 -3.71 -9.34 -4.22
C ASP A 158 -3.32 -7.97 -3.69
N ALA A 159 -2.67 -7.17 -4.54
CA ALA A 159 -2.24 -5.82 -4.16
C ALA A 159 -3.38 -4.92 -3.66
N LYS A 160 -4.60 -5.06 -4.21
CA LYS A 160 -5.77 -4.27 -3.79
C LYS A 160 -6.26 -4.68 -2.40
N GLU A 161 -6.28 -5.97 -2.09
CA GLU A 161 -6.65 -6.48 -0.77
C GLU A 161 -5.59 -6.09 0.28
N TYR A 162 -4.32 -6.41 0.01
CA TYR A 162 -3.21 -6.17 0.94
C TYR A 162 -3.02 -4.67 1.28
N LEU A 163 -3.23 -3.78 0.31
CA LEU A 163 -3.13 -2.33 0.48
C LEU A 163 -4.47 -1.67 0.82
N GLN A 164 -5.48 -2.45 1.26
CA GLN A 164 -6.78 -1.95 1.75
C GLN A 164 -7.50 -1.03 0.75
N GLY A 165 -7.31 -1.27 -0.56
CA GLY A 165 -7.87 -0.45 -1.64
C GLY A 165 -7.36 0.99 -1.72
N ASN A 166 -6.33 1.38 -0.94
CA ASN A 166 -5.87 2.77 -0.89
C ASN A 166 -5.24 3.19 -2.23
N PRO A 167 -5.80 4.18 -2.96
CA PRO A 167 -5.36 4.53 -4.30
C PRO A 167 -3.93 5.05 -4.33
N LEU A 168 -3.50 5.78 -3.30
CA LEU A 168 -2.14 6.33 -3.21
C LEU A 168 -1.09 5.22 -3.03
N TRP A 169 -1.39 4.18 -2.26
CA TRP A 169 -0.46 3.07 -2.05
C TRP A 169 -0.36 2.17 -3.30
N LEU A 170 -1.49 1.94 -3.97
CA LEU A 170 -1.53 1.24 -5.26
C LEU A 170 -0.76 2.01 -6.34
N GLN A 171 -0.93 3.34 -6.39
CA GLN A 171 -0.19 4.21 -7.31
C GLN A 171 1.31 4.07 -7.11
N TYR A 172 1.84 4.18 -5.88
CA TYR A 172 3.28 4.04 -5.62
C TYR A 172 3.87 2.71 -6.12
N VAL A 173 3.13 1.62 -6.03
CA VAL A 173 3.57 0.30 -6.53
C VAL A 173 3.60 0.27 -8.05
N LYS A 174 2.64 0.91 -8.71
CA LYS A 174 2.54 0.98 -10.18
C LYS A 174 3.48 1.99 -10.84
N THR A 175 3.78 3.12 -10.20
CA THR A 175 4.62 4.20 -10.76
C THR A 175 5.87 3.73 -11.50
N PRO A 176 6.75 2.86 -10.95
CA PRO A 176 7.96 2.42 -11.66
C PRO A 176 7.70 1.58 -12.92
N LEU A 177 6.55 0.92 -13.05
CA LEU A 177 6.14 0.22 -14.27
C LEU A 177 5.52 1.21 -15.27
N LEU A 178 4.68 2.12 -14.80
CA LEU A 178 4.07 3.20 -15.59
C LEU A 178 5.12 4.07 -16.30
N THR A 179 6.19 4.47 -15.61
CA THR A 179 7.29 5.27 -16.17
C THR A 179 7.95 4.62 -17.40
N LEU A 180 7.87 3.29 -17.54
CA LEU A 180 8.44 2.55 -18.67
C LEU A 180 7.38 1.93 -19.61
N GLY A 181 6.09 2.06 -19.29
CA GLY A 181 4.99 1.44 -20.04
C GLY A 181 4.86 -0.09 -19.84
N TYR A 182 5.54 -0.69 -18.87
CA TYR A 182 5.58 -2.15 -18.68
C TYR A 182 4.54 -2.70 -17.69
N GLU A 183 3.40 -2.02 -17.53
CA GLU A 183 2.33 -2.49 -16.62
C GLU A 183 1.79 -3.88 -16.98
N SER A 184 1.63 -4.17 -18.27
CA SER A 184 1.09 -5.45 -18.76
C SER A 184 2.14 -6.51 -19.06
N SER A 185 3.44 -6.17 -18.94
CA SER A 185 4.56 -7.02 -19.38
C SER A 185 5.18 -7.85 -18.26
N TYR A 186 5.11 -7.38 -17.01
CA TYR A 186 5.74 -8.03 -15.87
C TYR A 186 4.76 -8.35 -14.74
N ASP A 187 4.76 -9.61 -14.32
CA ASP A 187 4.19 -10.02 -13.04
C ASP A 187 5.18 -9.68 -11.90
N VAL A 188 4.63 -9.17 -10.79
CA VAL A 188 5.40 -8.70 -9.63
C VAL A 188 5.05 -9.53 -8.41
N PHE A 189 6.03 -10.28 -7.91
CA PHE A 189 5.90 -11.07 -6.69
C PHE A 189 6.69 -10.43 -5.54
N VAL A 190 6.03 -10.24 -4.40
CA VAL A 190 6.60 -9.51 -3.27
C VAL A 190 6.49 -10.29 -1.96
N LYS A 191 7.59 -10.33 -1.20
CA LYS A 191 7.58 -10.60 0.25
C LYS A 191 7.91 -9.33 1.02
N ALA A 192 6.97 -8.81 1.80
CA ALA A 192 7.09 -7.56 2.56
C ALA A 192 6.86 -7.79 4.05
N HIS A 193 7.72 -7.21 4.89
CA HIS A 193 7.62 -7.30 6.35
C HIS A 193 8.13 -6.04 7.05
N GLY A 194 7.70 -5.85 8.30
CA GLY A 194 8.06 -4.70 9.13
C GLY A 194 7.37 -3.39 8.72
N GLY A 195 7.40 -2.40 9.61
CA GLY A 195 6.73 -1.11 9.40
C GLY A 195 5.21 -1.24 9.30
N GLY A 196 4.61 -0.51 8.35
CA GLY A 196 3.18 -0.59 8.03
C GLY A 196 2.95 -0.31 6.54
N LEU A 197 1.72 -0.53 6.06
CA LEU A 197 1.37 -0.63 4.63
C LEU A 197 1.92 0.51 3.76
N ALA A 198 1.75 1.78 4.16
CA ALA A 198 2.29 2.93 3.42
C ALA A 198 3.83 2.91 3.28
N GLY A 199 4.54 2.38 4.29
CA GLY A 199 6.00 2.20 4.24
C GLY A 199 6.39 1.01 3.36
N GLN A 200 5.59 -0.05 3.36
CA GLN A 200 5.78 -1.23 2.53
C GLN A 200 5.53 -0.93 1.05
N ALA A 201 4.44 -0.25 0.69
CA ALA A 201 4.14 0.15 -0.70
C ALA A 201 5.29 0.95 -1.34
N GLN A 202 5.89 1.89 -0.60
CA GLN A 202 7.04 2.66 -1.08
C GLN A 202 8.37 1.86 -1.07
N ALA A 203 8.51 0.89 -0.16
CA ALA A 203 9.61 -0.08 -0.23
C ALA A 203 9.47 -1.01 -1.45
N ILE A 204 8.25 -1.40 -1.82
CA ILE A 204 7.95 -2.18 -3.03
C ILE A 204 8.30 -1.37 -4.28
N SER A 205 7.87 -0.11 -4.35
CA SER A 205 8.20 0.82 -5.45
C SER A 205 9.71 0.87 -5.75
N LEU A 206 10.54 1.12 -4.72
CA LEU A 206 12.00 1.11 -4.83
C LEU A 206 12.56 -0.28 -5.19
N GLY A 207 11.91 -1.35 -4.71
CA GLY A 207 12.25 -2.73 -5.06
C GLY A 207 12.03 -3.04 -6.53
N ILE A 208 10.89 -2.65 -7.10
CA ILE A 208 10.56 -2.79 -8.53
C ILE A 208 11.55 -1.98 -9.38
N ALA A 209 11.77 -0.70 -9.06
CA ALA A 209 12.72 0.14 -9.78
C ALA A 209 14.15 -0.45 -9.81
N ARG A 210 14.59 -1.09 -8.71
CA ARG A 210 15.87 -1.81 -8.65
C ARG A 210 15.89 -3.14 -9.39
N ALA A 211 14.76 -3.83 -9.50
CA ALA A 211 14.64 -5.05 -10.30
C ALA A 211 14.66 -4.72 -11.80
N LEU A 212 13.97 -3.66 -12.24
CA LEU A 212 13.99 -3.16 -13.63
C LEU A 212 15.40 -2.80 -14.10
N LEU A 213 16.23 -2.18 -13.24
CA LEU A 213 17.64 -1.92 -13.55
C LEU A 213 18.47 -3.19 -13.82
N LYS A 214 18.08 -4.35 -13.27
CA LYS A 214 18.74 -5.63 -13.56
C LYS A 214 18.25 -6.30 -14.84
N VAL A 215 17.13 -5.86 -15.39
CA VAL A 215 16.67 -6.28 -16.72
C VAL A 215 17.50 -5.56 -17.77
N SER A 216 17.48 -4.21 -17.75
CA SER A 216 18.30 -3.38 -18.63
C SER A 216 18.77 -2.11 -17.92
N GLU A 217 20.06 -1.80 -18.03
CA GLU A 217 20.64 -0.59 -17.43
C GLU A 217 20.14 0.71 -18.10
N ASN A 218 19.67 0.62 -19.35
CA ASN A 218 19.08 1.71 -20.13
C ASN A 218 17.92 2.42 -19.40
N HIS A 219 17.18 1.70 -18.56
CA HIS A 219 16.07 2.27 -17.77
C HIS A 219 16.53 3.23 -16.66
N ARG A 220 17.83 3.35 -16.40
CA ARG A 220 18.40 4.23 -15.38
C ARG A 220 18.11 5.71 -15.63
N ALA A 221 18.11 6.17 -16.87
CA ALA A 221 17.83 7.57 -17.19
C ALA A 221 16.39 8.00 -16.82
N PRO A 222 15.31 7.35 -17.31
CA PRO A 222 13.94 7.71 -16.94
C PRO A 222 13.67 7.50 -15.43
N LEU A 223 14.07 6.36 -14.84
CA LEU A 223 13.84 6.09 -13.42
C LEU A 223 14.58 7.06 -12.47
N ARG A 224 15.67 7.67 -12.93
CA ARG A 224 16.39 8.72 -12.17
C ARG A 224 15.76 10.10 -12.33
N LYS A 225 15.20 10.44 -13.51
CA LYS A 225 14.44 11.68 -13.73
C LYS A 225 13.22 11.74 -12.80
N GLU A 226 12.47 10.64 -12.69
CA GLU A 226 11.33 10.49 -11.77
C GLU A 226 11.72 10.30 -10.29
N GLY A 227 13.01 10.28 -9.95
CA GLY A 227 13.49 10.15 -8.57
C GLY A 227 13.30 8.78 -7.90
N LEU A 228 12.78 7.77 -8.63
CA LEU A 228 12.33 6.47 -8.10
C LEU A 228 13.46 5.58 -7.55
N LEU A 229 14.70 5.83 -7.94
CA LEU A 229 15.88 5.10 -7.48
C LEU A 229 16.41 5.58 -6.13
N THR A 230 15.97 6.75 -5.65
CA THR A 230 16.46 7.36 -4.41
C THR A 230 15.75 6.75 -3.20
N ARG A 231 16.53 6.20 -2.26
CA ARG A 231 15.99 5.78 -0.97
C ARG A 231 15.68 7.01 -0.12
N ASP A 232 14.41 7.19 0.24
CA ASP A 232 14.02 8.20 1.24
C ASP A 232 14.64 7.85 2.62
N SER A 233 15.51 8.73 3.09
CA SER A 233 16.26 8.60 4.34
C SER A 233 15.47 9.03 5.58
N ARG A 234 14.26 9.62 5.42
CA ARG A 234 13.47 10.16 6.54
C ARG A 234 12.93 9.04 7.44
N VAL A 235 13.47 8.99 8.65
CA VAL A 235 13.06 8.08 9.75
C VAL A 235 12.50 8.92 10.91
N VAL A 236 11.73 8.28 11.80
CA VAL A 236 11.18 8.93 13.01
C VAL A 236 12.33 9.37 13.92
N GLU A 237 12.40 10.66 14.22
CA GLU A 237 13.37 11.21 15.18
C GLU A 237 13.06 10.68 16.60
N ARG A 238 14.10 10.27 17.33
CA ARG A 238 13.95 9.75 18.70
C ARG A 238 13.36 10.79 19.65
N LYS A 239 12.70 10.35 20.71
CA LYS A 239 12.35 11.23 21.85
C LYS A 239 13.65 11.76 22.47
N LYS A 240 13.68 13.06 22.75
CA LYS A 240 14.74 13.72 23.52
C LYS A 240 14.27 13.88 24.97
N VAL A 241 15.20 13.84 25.92
CA VAL A 241 14.90 14.07 27.35
C VAL A 241 14.34 15.48 27.56
N GLY A 242 13.48 15.65 28.58
CA GLY A 242 12.75 16.91 28.83
C GLY A 242 11.60 17.23 27.85
N LEU A 243 11.51 16.59 26.69
CA LEU A 243 10.47 16.85 25.69
C LEU A 243 9.36 15.78 25.72
N LYS A 244 8.11 16.17 25.41
CA LYS A 244 6.95 15.26 25.33
C LYS A 244 7.03 14.32 24.11
N LYS A 245 7.60 14.79 22.99
CA LYS A 245 7.92 14.01 21.77
C LYS A 245 9.33 14.39 21.27
N ALA A 246 9.70 14.06 20.03
CA ALA A 246 11.02 14.44 19.47
C ALA A 246 11.33 15.95 19.53
N ARG A 247 10.32 16.81 19.25
CA ARG A 247 10.44 18.27 19.25
C ARG A 247 9.36 19.02 20.05
N LYS A 248 8.31 18.32 20.53
CA LYS A 248 7.21 18.96 21.29
C LYS A 248 7.65 19.17 22.75
N ALA A 249 7.86 20.43 23.13
CA ALA A 249 8.07 20.83 24.51
C ALA A 249 6.79 20.62 25.36
N PRO A 250 6.92 20.44 26.69
CA PRO A 250 5.81 20.72 27.59
C PRO A 250 5.39 22.20 27.48
N GLN A 251 4.13 22.49 27.80
CA GLN A 251 3.70 23.87 28.04
C GLN A 251 4.30 24.32 29.39
N TYR A 252 4.76 25.56 29.45
CA TYR A 252 5.36 26.19 30.62
C TYR A 252 4.84 27.62 30.71
N SER A 253 4.36 28.03 31.89
CA SER A 253 4.13 29.45 32.17
C SER A 253 5.42 30.06 32.70
N LYS A 254 5.79 31.25 32.22
CA LYS A 254 7.00 31.95 32.66
C LYS A 254 6.85 32.61 34.03
N ARG A 255 5.60 32.83 34.46
CA ARG A 255 5.15 33.41 35.73
C ARG A 255 3.78 32.80 36.06
#